data_AF-A0A3C0EYD8-F1
#
_entry.id   AF-A0A3C0EYD8-F1
#
_cell.length_a   1.000
_cell.length_b   1.000
_cell.length_c   1.000
_cell.angle_alpha   90.00
_cell.angle_beta   90.00
_cell.angle_gamma   90.00
#
_symmetry.space_group_name_H-M   'P 1'
#
loop_
_entity.id
_entity.type
_entity.pdbx_description
1 polymer ?
#
loop_
_entity_poly.entity_id
_entity_poly.type
_entity_poly.pdbx_seq_one_letter_code
_entity_poly.pdbx_strand_id
1 'polypeptide(L)' 'SWGGTIGVPINRVPQIGRIDNNIFYSQGYSGHGVNVTHLAGQIIADAVAGTFDRFDIFANI' A
#
# COMPACT_ATOMS: atom_id res chain seq x y z
N SER A 1 20.24 16.67 -14.75
CA SER A 1 19.85 15.61 -13.80
C SER A 1 18.49 15.94 -13.21
N TRP A 2 17.73 14.95 -12.74
CA TRP A 2 16.48 15.15 -12.00
C TRP A 2 16.54 14.43 -10.64
N GLY A 3 15.64 14.80 -9.73
CA GLY A 3 15.46 14.14 -8.44
C GLY A 3 14.07 14.42 -7.87
N GLY A 4 13.76 13.77 -6.74
CA GLY A 4 12.50 13.94 -6.02
C GLY A 4 12.52 13.20 -4.69
N THR A 5 11.66 13.61 -3.76
CA THR A 5 11.52 12.97 -2.45
C THR A 5 10.78 11.65 -2.58
N ILE A 6 11.24 10.63 -1.85
CA ILE A 6 10.54 9.35 -1.72
C ILE A 6 10.01 9.18 -0.30
N GLY A 7 8.80 8.61 -0.20
CA GLY A 7 8.24 8.19 1.09
C GLY A 7 8.87 6.89 1.56
N VAL A 8 9.56 6.93 2.71
CA VAL A 8 10.23 5.78 3.33
C VAL A 8 9.69 5.60 4.75
N PRO A 9 8.77 4.64 4.99
CA PRO A 9 8.29 4.32 6.33
C PRO A 9 9.37 3.61 7.16
N ILE A 10 9.17 3.57 8.49
CA ILE A 10 10.15 3.04 9.45
C ILE A 10 10.53 1.58 9.15
N ASN A 11 9.52 0.74 8.86
CA ASN A 11 9.72 -0.68 8.53
C ASN A 11 10.21 -0.90 7.08
N ARG A 12 10.28 0.16 6.25
CA ARG A 12 10.67 0.13 4.83
C ARG A 12 9.83 -0.81 3.95
N VAL A 13 8.63 -1.16 4.41
CA VAL A 13 7.62 -1.94 3.67
C VAL A 13 6.48 -0.99 3.29
N PRO A 14 5.80 -1.18 2.13
CA PRO A 14 4.62 -0.38 1.80
C PRO A 14 3.56 -0.46 2.90
N GLN A 15 3.04 0.69 3.31
CA GLN A 15 1.94 0.75 4.28
C GLN A 15 0.63 0.71 3.51
N ILE A 16 -0.14 -0.35 3.73
CA ILE A 16 -1.48 -0.55 3.18
C ILE A 16 -2.44 -0.65 4.35
N GLY A 17 -3.58 0.02 4.27
CA GLY A 17 -4.57 -0.04 5.34
C GLY A 17 -5.77 0.85 5.04
N ARG A 18 -6.58 1.11 6.07
CA ARG A 18 -7.78 1.95 5.97
C ARG A 18 -7.91 2.88 7.16
N ILE A 19 -8.43 4.07 6.92
CA ILE A 19 -8.72 5.10 7.93
C ILE A 19 -10.18 4.97 8.41
N ASP A 20 -11.08 4.62 7.49
CA ASP A 20 -12.51 4.40 7.73
C ASP A 20 -13.02 3.32 6.75
N ASN A 21 -14.30 2.95 6.83
CA ASN A 21 -14.90 1.87 6.06
C ASN A 21 -14.71 1.99 4.54
N ASN A 22 -14.64 3.19 3.99
CA ASN A 22 -14.44 3.43 2.56
C ASN A 22 -13.20 4.27 2.23
N ILE A 23 -12.28 4.46 3.20
CA ILE A 23 -11.08 5.28 3.03
C ILE A 23 -9.86 4.37 3.16
N PHE A 24 -9.26 4.02 2.03
CA PHE A 24 -8.10 3.15 1.93
C PHE A 24 -6.84 3.96 1.62
N TYR A 25 -5.69 3.51 2.11
CA TYR A 25 -4.39 4.10 1.77
C TYR A 25 -3.39 3.04 1.30
N SER A 26 -2.48 3.48 0.44
CA SER A 26 -1.33 2.70 -0.04
C SER A 26 -0.15 3.63 -0.26
N GLN A 27 0.87 3.57 0.60
CA GLN A 27 1.95 4.55 0.60
C GLN A 27 3.30 3.94 1.00
N GLY A 28 4.36 4.75 0.95
CA GLY A 28 5.64 4.39 1.55
C GLY A 28 6.44 3.32 0.80
N TYR A 29 6.33 3.25 -0.53
CA TYR A 29 6.97 2.22 -1.35
C TYR A 29 8.51 2.26 -1.38
N SER A 30 9.17 3.19 -0.68
CA SER A 30 10.63 3.20 -0.49
C SER A 30 11.43 3.08 -1.80
N GLY A 31 10.98 3.72 -2.87
CA GLY A 31 11.64 3.67 -4.19
C GLY A 31 11.31 2.45 -5.05
N HIS A 32 10.52 1.49 -4.55
CA HIS A 32 10.14 0.26 -5.26
C HIS A 32 8.73 0.33 -5.87
N GLY A 33 8.17 1.54 -5.99
CA GLY A 33 6.78 1.77 -6.40
C GLY A 33 6.44 1.07 -7.71
N VAL A 34 7.27 1.18 -8.74
CA VAL A 34 7.01 0.59 -10.07
C VAL A 34 6.76 -0.92 -10.02
N ASN A 35 7.52 -1.64 -9.19
CA ASN A 35 7.43 -3.10 -9.14
C ASN A 35 6.28 -3.59 -8.23
N VAL A 36 6.03 -2.88 -7.12
CA VAL A 36 5.16 -3.39 -6.05
C VAL A 36 3.72 -2.85 -6.14
N THR A 37 3.49 -1.72 -6.80
CA THR A 37 2.17 -1.07 -6.84
C THR A 37 1.10 -1.89 -7.57
N HIS A 38 1.48 -2.74 -8.53
CA HIS A 38 0.52 -3.61 -9.21
C HIS A 38 -0.12 -4.62 -8.25
N LEU A 39 0.68 -5.22 -7.36
CA LEU A 39 0.19 -6.12 -6.32
C LEU A 39 -0.65 -5.35 -5.29
N ALA A 40 -0.17 -4.19 -4.83
CA ALA A 40 -0.90 -3.38 -3.86
C ALA A 40 -2.25 -2.89 -4.42
N GLY A 41 -2.30 -2.56 -5.72
CA GLY A 41 -3.53 -2.20 -6.42
C GLY A 41 -4.54 -3.35 -6.45
N GLN A 42 -4.10 -4.57 -6.74
CA GLN A 42 -4.97 -5.75 -6.67
C GLN A 42 -5.52 -5.96 -5.25
N ILE A 43 -4.65 -5.87 -4.22
CA ILE A 43 -5.06 -6.06 -2.83
C ILE A 43 -6.13 -5.04 -2.42
N ILE A 44 -5.96 -3.77 -2.81
CA ILE A 44 -6.97 -2.74 -2.54
C ILE A 44 -8.25 -2.98 -3.34
N ALA A 45 -8.16 -3.38 -4.61
CA ALA A 45 -9.33 -3.70 -5.41
C ALA A 45 -10.15 -4.85 -4.80
N ASP A 46 -9.47 -5.91 -4.33
CA ASP A 46 -10.11 -7.04 -3.64
C ASP A 46 -10.80 -6.57 -2.35
N ALA A 47 -10.14 -5.72 -1.55
CA ALA A 47 -10.70 -5.16 -0.33
C ALA A 47 -11.94 -4.29 -0.59
N VAL A 48 -11.89 -3.45 -1.64
CA VAL A 48 -13.05 -2.64 -2.09
C VAL A 48 -14.20 -3.53 -2.56
N ALA A 49 -13.89 -4.67 -3.16
CA ALA A 49 -14.88 -5.69 -3.56
C ALA A 49 -15.39 -6.56 -2.38
N GLY A 50 -14.88 -6.36 -1.17
CA GLY A 50 -15.32 -7.06 0.05
C GLY A 50 -14.47 -8.27 0.44
N THR A 51 -13.33 -8.51 -0.21
CA THR A 51 -12.40 -9.59 0.12
C THR A 51 -11.18 -9.04 0.86
N PHE A 52 -11.02 -9.37 2.14
CA PHE A 52 -10.01 -8.73 3.00
C PHE A 52 -8.78 -9.60 3.30
N ASP A 53 -8.74 -10.87 2.91
CA ASP A 53 -7.68 -11.82 3.33
C ASP A 53 -6.25 -11.30 3.12
N ARG A 54 -5.94 -10.81 1.92
CA ARG A 54 -4.60 -10.26 1.62
C ARG A 54 -4.43 -8.88 2.23
N PHE A 55 -5.49 -8.07 2.26
CA PHE A 55 -5.45 -6.73 2.83
C PHE A 55 -5.12 -6.76 4.33
N ASP A 56 -5.75 -7.65 5.10
CA ASP A 56 -5.55 -7.76 6.54
C ASP A 56 -4.11 -8.18 6.89
N ILE A 57 -3.42 -8.92 6.02
CA ILE A 57 -1.99 -9.22 6.21
C ILE A 57 -1.18 -7.92 6.21
N PHE A 58 -1.40 -7.03 5.23
CA PHE A 58 -0.62 -5.80 5.11
C PHE A 58 -1.08 -4.70 6.08
N ALA A 59 -2.36 -4.69 6.46
CA ALA A 59 -2.90 -3.73 7.42
C ALA A 59 -2.36 -3.90 8.84
N ASN A 60 -1.75 -5.05 9.15
CA ASN A 60 -1.22 -5.40 10.46
C ASN A 60 0.32 -5.36 10.55
N ILE A 61 1.02 -4.78 9.55
CA ILE A 61 2.50 -4.67 9.46
C ILE A 61 2.96 -3.23 9.73
#